data_AF-A0A067SWW5-F1
#
_entry.id   AF-A0A067SWW5-F1
#
_cell.length_a   1.000
_cell.length_b   1.000
_cell.length_c   1.000
_cell.angle_alpha   90.00
_cell.angle_beta   90.00
_cell.angle_gamma   90.00
#
_symmetry.space_group_name_H-M   'P 1'
#
loop_
_entity.id
_entity.type
_entity.pdbx_description
1 polymer ?
#
loop_
_entity_poly.entity_id
_entity_poly.type
_entity_poly.pdbx_seq_one_letter_code
_entity_poly.pdbx_strand_id
1 'polypeptide(L)'
;MSLARRAFLASSQSKLVLLAQRRAASSSSHSHHEDHHQEDSTVYPPETFGSSFWRNVVLASLGTAALFKYAPYADDSVYLTRWIAMYTAPRDYWLSLNAKHTAQQTVVSEDNLLVNDAQRPVVHRFTYPQAMDQASSFLNGVGLSSDLSDVVPKTDV
;
A
#
# COMPACT_ATOMS: atom_id res chain seq x y z
N MET A 1 5.27 34.09 -15.89
CA MET A 1 5.28 33.88 -14.42
C MET A 1 4.55 32.57 -14.17
N SER A 2 5.05 31.44 -13.69
CA SER A 2 6.32 31.03 -13.07
C SER A 2 6.36 29.49 -13.23
N LEU A 3 7.29 28.96 -14.05
CA LEU A 3 7.56 27.53 -14.18
C LEU A 3 8.66 27.10 -13.18
N ALA A 4 8.56 27.56 -11.93
CA ALA A 4 9.65 27.44 -10.93
C ALA A 4 9.23 26.69 -9.66
N ARG A 5 8.42 25.63 -9.80
CA ARG A 5 8.11 24.71 -8.69
C ARG A 5 8.09 23.26 -9.19
N ARG A 6 9.25 22.73 -9.59
CA ARG A 6 9.38 21.29 -9.84
C ARG A 6 10.80 20.74 -9.65
N ALA A 7 11.53 21.28 -8.69
CA ALA A 7 12.89 20.82 -8.39
C ALA A 7 13.10 20.64 -6.88
N PHE A 8 12.35 19.75 -6.22
CA PHE A 8 12.69 19.27 -4.85
C PHE A 8 12.07 17.89 -4.52
N LEU A 9 11.95 16.99 -5.49
CA LEU A 9 11.56 15.58 -5.25
C LEU A 9 12.52 14.61 -5.94
N ALA A 10 13.80 14.78 -5.67
CA ALA A 10 14.80 13.74 -5.87
C ALA A 10 15.67 13.68 -4.61
N SER A 11 15.03 13.42 -3.46
CA SER A 11 15.76 12.90 -2.30
C SER A 11 16.27 11.52 -2.69
N SER A 12 17.55 11.44 -3.06
CA SER A 12 18.27 10.19 -3.18
C SER A 12 18.16 9.47 -1.84
N GLN A 13 17.27 8.49 -1.76
CA GLN A 13 17.27 7.53 -0.67
C GLN A 13 18.53 6.68 -0.85
N SER A 14 19.61 7.07 -0.19
CA SER A 14 20.73 6.18 0.05
C SER A 14 20.21 5.04 0.91
N LYS A 15 19.86 3.92 0.26
CA LYS A 15 19.65 2.65 0.95
C LYS A 15 20.95 2.36 1.67
N LEU A 16 20.92 2.34 3.01
CA LEU A 16 21.97 1.74 3.82
C LEU A 16 22.05 0.28 3.41
N VAL A 17 22.95 -0.03 2.48
CA VAL A 17 23.34 -1.40 2.17
C VAL A 17 24.10 -1.88 3.39
N LEU A 18 23.39 -2.54 4.31
CA LEU A 18 24.02 -3.37 5.32
C LEU A 18 24.72 -4.51 4.58
N LEU A 19 25.99 -4.29 4.24
CA LEU A 19 26.93 -5.33 3.84
C LEU A 19 27.28 -6.18 5.08
N ALA A 20 26.31 -6.96 5.52
CA ALA A 20 26.53 -8.06 6.44
C ALA A 20 25.77 -9.30 5.93
N GLN A 21 25.94 -9.60 4.64
CA GLN A 21 25.55 -10.88 4.08
C GLN A 21 26.57 -11.95 4.54
N ARG A 22 26.56 -12.29 5.83
CA ARG A 22 27.18 -13.53 6.31
C ARG A 22 26.23 -14.67 5.97
N ARG A 23 26.43 -15.30 4.81
CA ARG A 23 25.80 -16.60 4.53
C ARG A 23 26.26 -17.58 5.60
N ALA A 24 25.30 -18.27 6.22
CA ALA A 24 25.56 -19.29 7.24
C ALA A 24 26.34 -20.52 6.72
N ALA A 25 26.64 -20.58 5.41
CA ALA A 25 27.28 -21.72 4.75
C ALA A 25 28.55 -21.37 3.95
N SER A 26 29.23 -20.25 4.23
CA SER A 26 30.38 -19.83 3.41
C SER A 26 31.66 -19.68 4.21
N SER A 27 32.32 -20.81 4.47
CA SER A 27 33.76 -20.87 4.70
C SER A 27 34.37 -22.00 3.85
N SER A 28 34.50 -21.77 2.54
CA SER A 28 35.54 -22.42 1.76
C SER A 28 36.16 -21.36 0.84
N SER A 29 37.41 -21.02 1.13
CA SER A 29 38.22 -20.09 0.36
C SER A 29 39.18 -20.92 -0.48
N HIS A 30 38.92 -21.04 -1.79
CA HIS A 30 39.91 -21.55 -2.74
C HIS A 30 39.95 -20.68 -3.98
N SER A 31 41.02 -19.91 -4.08
CA SER A 31 41.54 -19.30 -5.30
C SER A 31 42.64 -20.20 -5.84
N HIS A 32 42.47 -20.77 -7.04
CA HIS A 32 43.49 -20.88 -8.09
C HIS A 32 42.91 -21.64 -9.30
N HIS A 33 43.30 -21.19 -10.48
CA HIS A 33 42.93 -21.65 -11.81
C HIS A 33 43.27 -23.13 -12.06
N GLU A 34 42.49 -23.83 -12.89
CA GLU A 34 42.90 -24.68 -14.04
C GLU A 34 41.81 -25.72 -14.37
N ASP A 35 41.53 -25.84 -15.66
CA ASP A 35 40.56 -26.74 -16.30
C ASP A 35 41.08 -28.19 -16.24
N HIS A 36 40.59 -29.03 -15.32
CA HIS A 36 40.81 -30.48 -15.39
C HIS A 36 39.64 -31.26 -14.76
N HIS A 37 39.14 -32.25 -15.50
CA HIS A 37 38.14 -33.23 -15.05
C HIS A 37 38.51 -33.83 -13.69
N GLN A 38 37.76 -33.49 -12.64
CA GLN A 38 37.94 -34.06 -11.32
C GLN A 38 36.61 -34.63 -10.84
N GLU A 39 36.61 -35.94 -10.60
CA GLU A 39 35.55 -36.64 -9.89
C GLU A 39 35.26 -35.91 -8.58
N ASP A 40 33.98 -35.65 -8.32
CA ASP A 40 33.51 -34.89 -7.16
C ASP A 40 33.79 -35.68 -5.87
N SER A 41 34.98 -35.48 -5.30
CA SER A 41 35.45 -36.08 -4.05
C SER A 41 35.18 -35.17 -2.84
N THR A 42 34.16 -34.31 -2.93
CA THR A 42 33.77 -33.42 -1.83
C THR A 42 33.12 -34.21 -0.69
N VAL A 43 33.96 -34.65 0.25
CA VAL A 43 33.49 -35.25 1.51
C VAL A 43 32.97 -34.12 2.41
N TYR A 44 31.65 -33.93 2.41
CA TYR A 44 31.00 -33.01 3.34
C TYR A 44 31.14 -33.54 4.77
N PRO A 45 31.58 -32.71 5.73
CA PRO A 45 31.63 -33.13 7.12
C PRO A 45 30.20 -33.44 7.60
N PRO A 46 29.99 -34.51 8.39
CA PRO A 46 28.67 -34.89 8.85
C PRO A 46 28.06 -33.76 9.69
N GLU A 47 26.96 -33.19 9.21
CA GLU A 47 26.25 -32.14 9.94
C GLU A 47 25.71 -32.70 11.26
N THR A 48 26.38 -32.34 12.36
CA THR A 48 26.02 -32.77 13.71
C THR A 48 25.34 -31.63 14.45
N PHE A 49 24.42 -31.95 15.36
CA PHE A 49 23.71 -30.98 16.22
C PHE A 49 24.62 -30.16 17.15
N GLY A 50 25.93 -30.45 17.19
CA GLY A 50 26.94 -29.69 17.93
C GLY A 50 27.63 -28.58 17.12
N SER A 51 27.24 -28.37 15.86
CA SER A 51 27.86 -27.32 15.03
C SER A 51 27.58 -25.91 15.58
N SER A 52 28.46 -24.95 15.24
CA SER A 52 28.31 -23.55 15.66
C SER A 52 26.96 -22.95 15.32
N PHE A 53 26.32 -23.43 14.25
CA PHE A 53 24.95 -23.04 13.87
C PHE A 53 23.94 -23.45 14.95
N TRP A 54 23.86 -24.73 15.31
CA TRP A 54 22.90 -25.24 16.29
C TRP A 54 23.15 -24.67 17.69
N ARG A 55 24.41 -24.45 18.07
CA ARG A 55 24.74 -23.75 19.31
C ARG A 55 24.15 -22.34 19.36
N ASN A 56 24.30 -21.57 18.27
CA ASN A 56 23.76 -20.22 18.20
C ASN A 56 22.22 -20.23 18.23
N VAL A 57 21.58 -21.21 17.58
CA VAL A 57 20.12 -21.39 17.61
C VAL A 57 19.63 -21.69 19.04
N VAL A 58 20.28 -22.58 19.77
CA VAL A 58 19.93 -22.91 21.16
C VAL A 58 20.15 -21.72 22.09
N LEU A 59 21.25 -20.98 21.92
CA LEU A 59 21.49 -19.78 22.71
C LEU A 59 20.47 -18.68 22.41
N ALA A 60 20.07 -18.50 21.15
CA ALA A 60 19.05 -17.54 20.77
C ALA A 60 17.66 -17.93 21.32
N SER A 61 17.30 -19.21 21.25
CA SER A 61 16.02 -19.68 21.79
C SER A 61 15.96 -19.56 23.30
N LEU A 62 17.03 -19.92 24.00
CA LEU A 62 17.12 -19.80 25.45
C LEU A 62 17.16 -18.34 25.91
N GLY A 63 17.87 -17.48 25.18
CA GLY A 63 17.84 -16.03 25.38
C GLY A 63 16.43 -15.45 25.21
N THR A 64 15.69 -15.90 24.19
CA THR A 64 14.32 -15.46 23.93
C THR A 64 13.37 -15.90 25.05
N ALA A 65 13.47 -17.15 25.51
CA ALA A 65 12.67 -17.66 26.62
C ALA A 65 12.97 -16.94 27.94
N ALA A 66 14.24 -16.63 28.20
CA ALA A 66 14.65 -15.85 29.36
C ALA A 66 14.10 -14.42 29.30
N LEU A 67 14.16 -13.77 28.14
CA LEU A 67 13.55 -12.46 27.93
C LEU A 67 12.04 -12.51 28.16
N PHE A 68 11.32 -13.50 27.63
CA PHE A 68 9.88 -13.58 27.85
C PHE A 68 9.49 -13.78 29.32
N LYS A 69 10.30 -14.55 30.08
CA LYS A 69 10.02 -14.83 31.49
C LYS A 69 10.41 -13.68 32.44
N TYR A 70 11.50 -12.97 32.13
CA TYR A 70 12.08 -11.96 33.02
C TYR A 70 12.00 -10.53 32.47
N ALA A 71 11.42 -10.33 31.28
CA ALA A 71 11.19 -8.98 30.78
C ALA A 71 10.24 -8.26 31.74
N PRO A 72 10.60 -7.05 32.19
CA PRO A 72 9.69 -6.21 32.94
C PRO A 72 8.45 -5.95 32.09
N TYR A 73 7.28 -5.86 32.73
CA TYR A 73 6.07 -5.38 32.08
C TYR A 73 6.37 -4.03 31.42
N ALA A 74 5.79 -3.80 30.24
CA ALA A 74 5.96 -2.56 29.50
C ALA A 74 5.29 -1.41 30.25
N ASP A 75 6.01 -0.91 31.25
CA ASP A 75 5.66 0.25 32.05
C ASP A 75 6.58 1.41 31.62
N ASP A 76 6.04 2.63 31.64
CA ASP A 76 6.74 3.84 31.21
C ASP A 76 7.91 4.20 32.15
N SER A 77 7.99 3.55 33.31
CA SER A 77 9.04 3.70 34.30
C SER A 77 10.37 3.00 33.93
N VAL A 78 10.37 2.11 32.93
CA VAL A 78 11.56 1.37 32.51
C VAL A 78 12.52 2.31 31.75
N TYR A 79 13.78 2.37 32.19
CA TYR A 79 14.80 3.27 31.60
C TYR A 79 14.93 3.14 30.08
N LEU A 80 14.90 1.90 29.56
CA LEU A 80 15.00 1.63 28.13
C LEU A 80 13.80 2.20 27.36
N THR A 81 12.57 1.99 27.86
CA THR A 81 11.35 2.55 27.26
C THR A 81 11.39 4.06 27.26
N ARG A 82 11.80 4.70 28.37
CA ARG A 82 11.96 6.15 28.46
C ARG A 82 13.03 6.69 27.52
N TRP A 83 14.15 5.98 27.36
CA TRP A 83 15.21 6.36 26.43
C TRP A 83 14.73 6.28 24.98
N ILE A 84 14.04 5.21 24.61
CA ILE A 84 13.42 5.08 23.28
C ILE A 84 12.39 6.20 23.07
N ALA A 85 11.53 6.46 24.06
CA ALA A 85 10.51 7.51 24.01
C ALA A 85 11.09 8.91 23.81
N MET A 86 12.31 9.18 24.26
CA MET A 86 12.99 10.47 24.05
C MET A 86 13.32 10.75 22.59
N TYR A 87 13.52 9.71 21.79
CA TYR A 87 13.87 9.83 20.36
C TYR A 87 12.72 9.49 19.41
N THR A 88 11.57 9.04 19.94
CA THR A 88 10.38 8.77 19.15
C THR A 88 9.39 9.93 19.25
N ALA A 89 8.61 10.15 18.20
CA ALA A 89 7.55 11.15 18.25
C ALA A 89 6.47 10.73 19.26
N PRO A 90 5.95 11.67 20.07
CA PRO A 90 4.95 11.37 21.08
C PRO A 90 3.67 10.83 20.44
N ARG A 91 2.93 10.01 21.18
CA ARG A 91 1.68 9.37 20.71
C ARG A 91 0.67 10.39 20.16
N ASP A 92 0.52 11.53 20.84
CA ASP A 92 -0.44 12.57 20.47
C ASP A 92 -0.16 13.18 19.10
N TYR A 93 1.12 13.26 18.71
CA TYR A 93 1.52 13.71 17.38
C TYR A 93 0.93 12.78 16.31
N TRP A 94 1.11 11.47 16.46
CA TRP A 94 0.57 10.48 15.51
C TRP A 94 -0.95 10.45 15.51
N LEU A 95 -1.60 10.58 16.67
CA LEU A 95 -3.06 10.68 16.76
C LEU A 95 -3.57 11.90 15.98
N SER A 96 -2.95 13.07 16.14
CA SER A 96 -3.34 14.28 15.42
C SER A 96 -3.12 14.16 13.92
N LEU A 97 -2.04 13.51 13.50
CA LEU A 97 -1.72 13.30 12.09
C LEU A 97 -2.71 12.33 11.45
N ASN A 98 -3.02 11.23 12.12
CA ASN A 98 -4.00 10.24 11.66
C ASN A 98 -5.39 10.87 11.57
N ALA A 99 -5.81 11.67 12.56
CA ALA A 99 -7.09 12.36 12.53
C ALA A 99 -7.20 13.32 11.32
N LYS A 100 -6.13 14.08 11.03
CA LYS A 100 -6.07 14.95 9.84
C LYS A 100 -6.16 14.14 8.55
N HIS A 101 -5.42 13.04 8.45
CA HIS A 101 -5.44 12.17 7.28
C HIS A 101 -6.81 11.54 7.07
N THR A 102 -7.47 11.06 8.12
CA THR A 102 -8.84 10.53 8.04
C THR A 102 -9.81 11.58 7.51
N ALA A 103 -9.75 12.82 8.02
CA ALA A 103 -10.60 13.90 7.53
C ALA A 103 -10.36 14.23 6.04
N GLN A 104 -9.10 14.25 5.60
CA GLN A 104 -8.76 14.46 4.19
C GLN A 104 -9.27 13.31 3.30
N GLN A 105 -9.15 12.07 3.78
CA GLN A 105 -9.60 10.90 3.06
C GLN A 105 -11.12 10.88 2.89
N THR A 106 -11.87 11.38 3.88
CA THR A 106 -13.33 11.55 3.76
C THR A 106 -13.67 12.50 2.62
N VAL A 107 -13.03 13.67 2.54
CA VAL A 107 -13.27 14.64 1.46
C VAL A 107 -12.95 14.04 0.09
N VAL A 108 -11.80 13.38 -0.04
CA VAL A 108 -11.42 12.70 -1.31
C VAL A 108 -12.42 11.60 -1.67
N SER A 109 -12.95 10.88 -0.69
CA SER A 109 -13.96 9.86 -0.93
C SER A 109 -15.27 10.48 -1.45
N GLU A 110 -15.72 11.58 -0.87
CA GLU A 110 -16.93 12.30 -1.29
C GLU A 110 -16.79 12.85 -2.70
N ASP A 111 -15.64 13.47 -3.02
CA ASP A 111 -15.35 13.98 -4.36
C ASP A 111 -15.35 12.84 -5.41
N ASN A 112 -14.76 11.70 -5.06
CA ASN A 112 -14.77 10.53 -5.94
C ASN A 112 -16.18 9.99 -6.16
N LEU A 113 -17.03 9.96 -5.11
CA LEU A 113 -18.44 9.55 -5.27
C LEU A 113 -19.19 10.51 -6.19
N LEU A 114 -19.01 11.82 -6.00
CA LEU A 114 -19.64 12.84 -6.85
C LEU A 114 -19.28 12.66 -8.33
N VAL A 115 -18.01 12.40 -8.64
CA VAL A 115 -17.54 12.22 -10.02
C VAL A 115 -18.00 10.88 -10.60
N ASN A 116 -18.01 9.81 -9.80
CA ASN A 116 -18.43 8.48 -10.26
C ASN A 116 -19.95 8.37 -10.44
N ASP A 117 -20.74 9.02 -9.60
CA ASP A 117 -22.20 9.04 -9.69
C ASP A 117 -22.71 9.98 -10.80
N ALA A 118 -21.85 10.86 -11.32
CA ALA A 118 -22.21 11.77 -12.41
C ALA A 118 -22.50 10.98 -13.71
N GLN A 119 -23.78 10.71 -13.95
CA GLN A 119 -24.25 10.15 -15.21
C GLN A 119 -24.56 11.26 -16.21
N ARG A 120 -24.20 11.03 -17.48
CA ARG A 120 -24.67 11.91 -18.57
C ARG A 120 -26.18 11.76 -18.69
N PRO A 121 -26.92 12.87 -18.95
CA PRO A 121 -28.35 12.76 -19.22
C PRO A 121 -28.59 11.81 -20.39
N VAL A 122 -29.61 10.96 -20.27
CA VAL A 122 -29.96 9.98 -21.30
C VAL A 122 -30.48 10.73 -22.53
N VAL A 123 -29.81 10.56 -23.67
CA VAL A 123 -30.21 11.20 -24.93
C VAL A 123 -30.71 10.12 -25.88
N HIS A 124 -31.98 10.22 -26.27
CA HIS A 124 -32.56 9.41 -27.33
C HIS A 124 -32.54 10.18 -28.65
N ARG A 125 -32.03 9.55 -29.70
CA ARG A 125 -32.01 10.13 -31.06
C ARG A 125 -33.21 9.61 -31.83
N PHE A 126 -34.11 10.51 -32.21
CA PHE A 126 -35.27 10.18 -33.03
C PHE A 126 -35.09 10.69 -34.45
N THR A 127 -35.46 9.88 -35.44
CA THR A 127 -35.50 10.29 -36.84
C THR A 127 -36.63 11.29 -37.10
N TYR A 128 -37.73 11.19 -36.34
CA TYR A 128 -38.91 12.05 -36.49
C TYR A 128 -39.38 12.59 -35.13
N PRO A 129 -38.71 13.63 -34.60
CA PRO A 129 -39.06 14.22 -33.29
C PRO A 129 -40.44 14.89 -33.28
N GLN A 130 -40.92 15.31 -34.45
CA GLN A 130 -42.20 16.01 -34.62
C GLN A 130 -43.42 15.15 -34.18
N ALA A 131 -43.28 13.82 -34.14
CA ALA A 131 -44.35 12.94 -33.66
C ALA A 131 -44.67 13.13 -32.17
N MET A 132 -43.75 13.69 -31.37
CA MET A 132 -43.99 13.96 -29.95
C MET A 132 -45.05 15.05 -29.73
N ASP A 133 -45.13 16.04 -30.63
CA ASP A 133 -46.07 17.17 -30.54
C ASP A 133 -47.37 16.95 -31.32
N GLN A 134 -47.43 15.92 -32.17
CA GLN A 134 -48.57 15.66 -33.06
C GLN A 134 -49.72 14.87 -32.40
N ALA A 135 -49.60 14.53 -31.11
CA ALA A 135 -50.66 13.80 -30.41
C ALA A 135 -51.91 14.67 -30.22
N SER A 136 -53.06 14.16 -30.64
CA SER A 136 -54.35 14.83 -30.41
C SER A 136 -54.79 14.69 -28.96
N SER A 137 -55.13 15.81 -28.32
CA SER A 137 -55.61 15.83 -26.93
C SER A 137 -56.89 14.99 -26.72
N PHE A 138 -57.71 14.79 -27.75
CA PHE A 138 -59.03 14.17 -27.64
C PHE A 138 -59.11 12.72 -28.12
N LEU A 139 -58.01 12.17 -28.66
CA LEU A 139 -57.97 10.83 -29.29
C LEU A 139 -56.98 9.89 -28.60
N ASN A 140 -56.67 10.15 -27.34
CA ASN A 140 -55.77 9.34 -26.53
C ASN A 140 -56.58 8.35 -25.68
N GLY A 141 -56.39 7.05 -25.92
CA GLY A 141 -56.90 6.01 -25.03
C GLY A 141 -56.19 6.05 -23.67
N VAL A 142 -56.87 5.57 -22.64
CA VAL A 142 -56.33 5.52 -21.27
C VAL A 142 -55.05 4.69 -21.26
N GLY A 143 -53.94 5.27 -20.79
CA GLY A 143 -52.63 4.61 -20.71
C GLY A 143 -51.78 4.64 -21.99
N LEU A 144 -52.25 5.26 -23.07
CA LEU A 144 -51.49 5.40 -24.32
C LEU A 144 -50.59 6.65 -24.37
N SER A 145 -50.85 7.65 -23.52
CA SER A 145 -50.05 8.86 -23.42
C SER A 145 -48.96 8.69 -22.34
N SER A 146 -47.71 9.03 -22.69
CA SER A 146 -46.62 9.20 -21.72
C SER A 146 -46.47 10.69 -21.38
N ASP A 147 -46.07 11.01 -20.16
CA ASP A 147 -45.68 12.38 -19.80
C ASP A 147 -44.33 12.72 -20.45
N LEU A 148 -44.32 13.75 -21.30
CA LEU A 148 -43.14 14.22 -22.02
C LEU A 148 -42.71 15.62 -21.59
N SER A 149 -43.25 16.15 -20.49
CA SER A 149 -43.00 17.53 -20.02
C SER A 149 -41.52 17.82 -19.72
N ASP A 150 -40.74 16.81 -19.31
CA ASP A 150 -39.30 16.91 -19.02
C ASP A 150 -38.39 16.66 -20.24
N VAL A 151 -38.96 16.40 -21.43
CA VAL A 151 -38.17 16.12 -22.63
C VAL A 151 -37.80 17.43 -23.34
N VAL A 152 -36.50 17.77 -23.36
CA VAL A 152 -35.99 18.98 -23.99
C VAL A 152 -35.13 18.64 -25.22
N PRO A 153 -35.29 19.35 -26.35
CA PRO A 153 -34.42 19.17 -27.51
C PRO A 153 -32.98 19.55 -27.17
N LYS A 154 -32.04 18.67 -27.52
CA LYS A 154 -30.61 18.93 -27.32
C LYS A 154 -30.17 20.10 -28.21
N THR A 155 -29.80 21.23 -27.61
CA THR A 155 -29.20 22.38 -28.30
C THR A 155 -27.67 22.27 -28.30
N ASP A 156 -27.03 22.58 -29.43
CA ASP A 156 -25.57 22.64 -29.56
C ASP A 156 -25.05 23.98 -29.01
N VAL A 157 -24.93 24.11 -27.69
CA VAL A 157 -24.23 25.23 -27.03
C VAL A 157 -23.34 24.68 -25.92
#